data_AF-A0A938AVZ7-F1
#
_entry.id   AF-A0A938AVZ7-F1
#
_cell.length_a   1.000
_cell.length_b   1.000
_cell.length_c   1.000
_cell.angle_alpha   90.00
_cell.angle_beta   90.00
_cell.angle_gamma   90.00
#
_symmetry.space_group_name_H-M   'P 1'
#
loop_
_entity.id
_entity.type
_entity.pdbx_description
1 polymer ?
#
loop_
_entity_poly.entity_id
_entity_poly.type
_entity_poly.pdbx_seq_one_letter_code
_entity_poly.pdbx_strand_id
1 'polypeptide(L)'
;MALVYKSKLRVNKTSVELNAFVDDFLGRTCEGIVSSLRGVDKVQKLTIRKDKDEIKITVNGKEIPLTPFPNDIIRNTLTALVSSLKDVERVDSFDIEVEVK
;
A
#
# COMPACT_ATOMS: atom_id res chain seq x y z
N MET A 1 -18.97 13.42 -0.11
CA MET A 1 -18.37 12.73 -1.27
C MET A 1 -17.42 11.68 -0.73
N ALA A 2 -17.55 10.42 -1.17
CA ALA A 2 -16.54 9.42 -0.87
C ALA A 2 -15.27 9.75 -1.68
N LEU A 3 -14.09 9.57 -1.08
CA LEU A 3 -12.83 9.65 -1.80
C LEU A 3 -12.80 8.57 -2.89
N VAL A 4 -12.30 8.92 -4.08
CA VAL A 4 -12.14 7.95 -5.17
C VAL A 4 -10.66 7.63 -5.29
N TYR A 5 -10.33 6.35 -5.19
CA TYR A 5 -8.94 5.89 -5.30
C TYR A 5 -8.69 5.36 -6.71
N LYS A 6 -7.43 5.48 -7.14
CA LYS A 6 -6.91 4.76 -8.29
C LYS A 6 -5.61 4.10 -7.87
N SER A 7 -5.62 2.78 -7.83
CA SER A 7 -4.50 1.98 -7.35
C SER A 7 -3.86 1.17 -8.47
N LYS A 8 -2.57 0.90 -8.33
CA LYS A 8 -1.85 -0.12 -9.09
C LYS A 8 -1.16 -1.02 -8.10
N LEU A 9 -1.24 -2.32 -8.36
CA LEU A 9 -0.55 -3.33 -7.59
C LEU A 9 0.36 -4.14 -8.51
N ARG A 10 1.61 -4.30 -8.08
CA ARG A 10 2.50 -5.32 -8.62
C ARG A 10 2.91 -6.25 -7.50
N VAL A 11 2.90 -7.55 -7.77
CA VAL A 11 3.37 -8.59 -6.86
C VAL A 11 4.45 -9.39 -7.57
N ASN A 12 5.62 -9.53 -6.95
CA ASN A 12 6.79 -10.20 -7.54
C ASN A 12 7.13 -9.68 -8.96
N LYS A 13 7.00 -8.36 -9.17
CA LYS A 13 7.17 -7.65 -10.46
C LYS A 13 6.09 -7.90 -11.52
N THR A 14 5.07 -8.70 -11.23
CA THR A 14 3.93 -8.95 -12.11
C THR A 14 2.77 -8.03 -11.74
N SER A 15 2.11 -7.42 -12.75
CA SER A 15 0.94 -6.58 -12.52
C SER A 15 -0.26 -7.43 -12.11
N VAL A 16 -0.96 -7.02 -11.05
CA VAL A 16 -2.22 -7.64 -10.62
C VAL A 16 -3.37 -6.75 -11.06
N GLU A 17 -4.36 -7.34 -11.75
CA GLU A 17 -5.56 -6.62 -12.16
C GLU A 17 -6.47 -6.41 -10.94
N LEU A 18 -6.89 -5.16 -10.73
CA LEU A 18 -7.75 -4.78 -9.61
C LEU A 18 -9.16 -4.54 -10.13
N ASN A 19 -10.14 -5.24 -9.57
CA ASN A 19 -11.54 -4.89 -9.77
C ASN A 19 -11.91 -3.67 -8.89
N ALA A 20 -13.11 -3.11 -9.10
CA ALA A 20 -13.54 -1.90 -8.40
C ALA A 20 -13.54 -2.02 -6.86
N PHE A 21 -13.89 -3.20 -6.31
CA PHE A 21 -13.86 -3.42 -4.87
C PHE A 21 -12.42 -3.45 -4.35
N VAL A 22 -11.53 -4.20 -5.01
CA VAL A 22 -10.13 -4.33 -4.57
C VAL A 22 -9.40 -3.00 -4.70
N ASP A 23 -9.67 -2.22 -5.74
CA ASP A 23 -9.08 -0.89 -5.93
C ASP A 23 -9.46 0.06 -4.79
N ASP A 24 -10.76 0.18 -4.47
CA ASP A 24 -11.23 1.05 -3.38
C ASP A 24 -10.77 0.53 -2.01
N PHE A 25 -10.85 -0.78 -1.76
CA PHE A 25 -10.45 -1.39 -0.50
C PHE A 25 -8.94 -1.24 -0.23
N LEU A 26 -8.11 -1.49 -1.24
CA LEU A 26 -6.65 -1.33 -1.15
C LEU A 26 -6.30 0.15 -0.94
N GLY A 27 -6.89 1.05 -1.74
CA GLY A 27 -6.67 2.49 -1.65
C GLY A 27 -6.97 3.03 -0.24
N ARG A 28 -8.13 2.71 0.31
CA ARG A 28 -8.55 3.12 1.66
C ARG A 28 -7.69 2.51 2.75
N THR A 29 -7.35 1.22 2.63
CA THR A 29 -6.50 0.56 3.63
C THR A 29 -5.13 1.20 3.67
N CYS A 30 -4.53 1.43 2.51
CA CYS A 30 -3.23 2.08 2.39
C CYS A 30 -3.29 3.52 2.92
N GLU A 31 -4.29 4.33 2.53
CA GLU A 31 -4.46 5.69 3.03
C GLU A 31 -4.66 5.74 4.56
N GLY A 32 -5.52 4.87 5.10
CA GLY A 32 -5.73 4.74 6.54
C GLY A 32 -4.45 4.40 7.29
N ILE A 33 -3.64 3.46 6.77
CA ILE A 33 -2.34 3.11 7.33
C ILE A 33 -1.42 4.35 7.39
N VAL A 34 -1.21 5.07 6.28
CA VAL A 34 -0.28 6.21 6.28
C VAL A 34 -0.80 7.38 7.10
N SER A 35 -2.11 7.62 7.10
CA SER A 35 -2.73 8.69 7.91
C SER A 35 -2.55 8.48 9.42
N SER A 36 -2.29 7.24 9.86
CA SER A 36 -2.00 6.92 11.25
C SER A 36 -0.55 7.23 11.67
N LEU A 37 0.33 7.50 10.71
CA LEU A 37 1.73 7.84 10.96
C LEU A 37 1.89 9.33 11.28
N ARG A 38 2.81 9.63 12.20
CA ARG A 38 3.14 11.02 12.54
C ARG A 38 3.88 11.69 11.39
N GLY A 39 3.56 12.96 11.14
CA GLY A 39 4.20 13.76 10.08
C GLY A 39 3.64 13.49 8.68
N VAL A 40 2.54 12.76 8.57
CA VAL A 40 1.80 12.58 7.33
C VAL A 40 0.63 13.58 7.30
N ASP A 41 0.67 14.52 6.35
CA ASP A 41 -0.42 15.44 6.07
C ASP A 41 -1.45 14.78 5.12
N LYS A 42 -2.26 15.59 4.41
CA LYS A 42 -3.21 15.12 3.41
C LYS A 42 -2.52 14.24 2.34
N VAL A 43 -2.99 13.00 2.18
CA VAL A 43 -2.50 12.06 1.17
C VAL A 43 -3.14 12.37 -0.18
N GLN A 44 -2.33 12.72 -1.19
CA GLN A 44 -2.76 12.83 -2.60
C GLN A 44 -2.20 11.69 -3.43
N LYS A 45 -0.94 11.34 -3.17
CA LYS A 45 -0.25 10.22 -3.81
C LYS A 45 0.53 9.43 -2.78
N LEU A 46 0.42 8.12 -2.86
CA LEU A 46 1.06 7.17 -1.98
C LEU A 46 1.78 6.12 -2.81
N THR A 47 2.98 5.76 -2.37
CA THR A 47 3.69 4.59 -2.86
C THR A 47 4.18 3.78 -1.66
N ILE A 48 3.83 2.50 -1.63
CA ILE A 48 4.30 1.54 -0.63
C ILE A 48 5.02 0.42 -1.37
N ARG A 49 6.28 0.16 -0.99
CA ARG A 49 7.08 -0.91 -1.57
C ARG A 49 7.56 -1.85 -0.49
N LYS A 50 7.39 -3.15 -0.70
CA LYS A 50 7.99 -4.20 0.11
C LYS A 50 9.18 -4.79 -0.60
N ASP A 51 10.34 -4.77 0.05
CA ASP A 51 11.50 -5.56 -0.35
C ASP A 51 11.96 -6.39 0.87
N LYS A 52 11.87 -7.72 0.76
CA LYS A 52 12.11 -8.65 1.86
C LYS A 52 11.34 -8.26 3.13
N ASP A 53 12.04 -7.83 4.17
CA ASP A 53 11.52 -7.52 5.50
C ASP A 53 11.26 -6.03 5.73
N GLU A 54 11.53 -5.18 4.73
CA GLU A 54 11.41 -3.73 4.84
C GLU A 54 10.27 -3.20 3.96
N ILE A 55 9.52 -2.26 4.53
CA ILE A 55 8.53 -1.46 3.81
C ILE A 55 9.04 -0.03 3.68
N LYS A 56 9.01 0.48 2.45
CA LYS A 56 9.28 1.88 2.15
C LYS A 56 7.99 2.59 1.79
N ILE A 57 7.75 3.73 2.43
CA ILE A 57 6.54 4.54 2.23
C ILE A 57 6.95 5.91 1.71
N THR A 58 6.31 6.33 0.63
CA THR A 58 6.43 7.68 0.09
C THR A 58 5.04 8.30 0.00
N VAL A 59 4.85 9.44 0.66
CA VAL A 59 3.61 10.22 0.59
C VAL A 59 3.91 11.56 -0.08
N ASN A 60 3.19 11.87 -1.15
CA ASN A 60 3.33 13.12 -1.91
C ASN A 60 4.80 13.41 -2.32
N GLY A 61 5.56 12.36 -2.64
CA GLY A 61 6.97 12.46 -3.01
C GLY A 61 7.96 12.58 -1.84
N LYS A 62 7.49 12.57 -0.59
CA LYS A 62 8.34 12.57 0.62
C LYS A 62 8.37 11.17 1.23
N GLU A 63 9.57 10.68 1.52
CA GLU A 63 9.76 9.42 2.23
C GLU A 63 9.35 9.57 3.70
N ILE A 64 8.60 8.60 4.20
CA ILE A 64 8.14 8.56 5.60
C ILE A 64 9.00 7.54 6.34
N PRO A 65 9.89 7.97 7.26
CA PRO A 65 10.73 7.05 8.00
C PRO A 65 9.87 6.23 8.97
N LEU A 66 10.11 4.91 8.99
CA LEU A 66 9.43 4.00 9.90
C LEU A 66 10.40 3.51 10.98
N THR A 67 9.90 3.38 12.21
CA THR A 67 10.57 2.57 13.23
C THR A 67 10.23 1.08 13.01
N PRO A 68 10.93 0.14 13.68
CA PRO A 68 10.68 -1.29 13.47
C PRO A 68 9.23 -1.72 13.69
N PHE A 69 8.55 -1.18 14.70
CA PHE A 69 7.19 -1.57 15.04
C PHE A 69 6.14 -1.20 13.95
N PRO A 70 6.02 0.06 13.48
CA PRO A 70 5.18 0.40 12.33
C PRO A 70 5.58 -0.35 11.05
N ASN A 71 6.88 -0.55 10.80
CA ASN A 71 7.33 -1.35 9.65
C ASN A 71 6.74 -2.76 9.69
N ASP A 72 6.86 -3.46 10.82
CA ASP A 72 6.38 -4.84 10.97
C ASP A 72 4.86 -4.95 10.84
N ILE A 73 4.11 -4.04 11.48
CA ILE A 73 2.65 -4.03 11.38
C ILE A 73 2.22 -3.83 9.93
N ILE A 74 2.72 -2.78 9.28
CA ILE A 74 2.32 -2.44 7.91
C ILE A 74 2.70 -3.57 6.94
N ARG A 75 3.92 -4.10 7.08
CA ARG A 75 4.40 -5.22 6.27
C ARG A 75 3.49 -6.42 6.41
N ASN A 76 3.21 -6.86 7.64
CA ASN A 76 2.42 -8.06 7.88
C ASN A 76 0.97 -7.89 7.40
N THR A 77 0.35 -6.74 7.66
CA THR A 77 -1.02 -6.43 7.22
C THR A 77 -1.13 -6.40 5.70
N LEU A 78 -0.25 -5.66 5.02
CA LEU A 78 -0.30 -5.56 3.56
C LEU A 78 0.11 -6.87 2.88
N THR A 79 1.04 -7.63 3.44
CA THR A 79 1.40 -8.95 2.93
C THR A 79 0.20 -9.89 3.00
N ALA A 80 -0.51 -9.94 4.14
CA ALA A 80 -1.70 -10.77 4.30
C ALA A 80 -2.86 -10.34 3.38
N LEU A 81 -3.05 -9.03 3.20
CA LEU A 81 -4.04 -8.50 2.26
C LEU A 81 -3.71 -8.93 0.84
N VAL A 82 -2.48 -8.68 0.38
CA VAL A 82 -2.04 -8.99 -0.99
C VAL A 82 -2.06 -10.50 -1.25
N SER A 83 -1.67 -11.33 -0.29
CA SER A 83 -1.73 -12.80 -0.42
C SER A 83 -3.15 -13.36 -0.47
N SER A 84 -4.15 -12.57 -0.06
CA SER A 84 -5.56 -12.96 -0.12
C SER A 84 -6.22 -12.61 -1.46
N LEU A 85 -5.50 -11.91 -2.35
CA LEU A 85 -6.00 -11.55 -3.66
C LEU A 85 -5.98 -12.76 -4.60
N LYS A 86 -6.96 -12.80 -5.51
CA LYS A 86 -7.05 -13.85 -6.52
C LYS A 86 -5.77 -13.88 -7.35
N ASP A 87 -5.31 -15.08 -7.67
CA ASP A 87 -4.15 -15.33 -8.52
C ASP A 87 -2.80 -14.87 -7.90
N VAL A 88 -2.76 -14.64 -6.58
CA VAL A 88 -1.53 -14.40 -5.80
C VAL A 88 -1.18 -15.62 -4.97
N GLU A 89 -0.19 -16.41 -5.39
CA GLU A 89 0.24 -17.62 -4.67
C GLU A 89 1.27 -17.31 -3.56
N ARG A 90 2.18 -16.36 -3.81
CA ARG A 90 3.27 -15.99 -2.89
C ARG A 90 3.58 -14.50 -3.01
N VAL A 91 3.93 -13.88 -1.89
CA VAL A 91 4.27 -12.45 -1.82
C VAL A 91 5.70 -12.26 -1.34
N ASP A 92 6.66 -12.27 -2.28
CA ASP A 92 8.06 -11.96 -1.99
C ASP A 92 8.27 -10.45 -1.94
N SER A 93 7.70 -9.74 -2.91
CA SER A 93 7.70 -8.29 -3.00
C SER A 93 6.37 -7.77 -3.53
N PHE A 94 6.04 -6.53 -3.19
CA PHE A 94 4.95 -5.82 -3.83
C PHE A 94 5.24 -4.34 -3.96
N ASP A 95 4.65 -3.73 -4.98
CA ASP A 95 4.60 -2.28 -5.17
C ASP A 95 3.13 -1.86 -5.27
N ILE A 96 2.72 -0.99 -4.36
CA ILE A 96 1.39 -0.39 -4.34
C ILE A 96 1.55 1.10 -4.65
N GLU A 97 0.89 1.58 -5.69
CA GLU A 97 0.74 3.00 -5.99
C GLU A 97 -0.72 3.37 -5.83
N VAL A 98 -1.02 4.42 -5.08
CA VAL A 98 -2.39 4.93 -4.88
C VAL A 98 -2.42 6.42 -5.17
N GLU A 99 -3.38 6.84 -5.98
CA GLU A 99 -3.74 8.26 -6.19
C GLU A 99 -5.14 8.49 -5.61
N VAL A 100 -5.26 9.51 -4.75
CA VAL A 100 -6.52 9.95 -4.16
C VAL A 100 -7.08 11.08 -5.02
N LYS A 101 -8.30 10.90 -5.53
CA LYS A 101 -9.00 11.88 -6.38
C LYS A 101 -10.09 12.62 -5.63
#